data_AF-A0AAD3WD80-F1
#
_entry.id   AF-A0AAD3WD80-F1
#
_cell.length_a   1.000
_cell.length_b   1.000
_cell.length_c   1.000
_cell.angle_alpha   90.00
_cell.angle_beta   90.00
_cell.angle_gamma   90.00
#
_symmetry.space_group_name_H-M   'P 1'
#
loop_
_entity.id
_entity.type
_entity.pdbx_description
1 polymer ?
#
loop_
_entity_poly.entity_id
_entity_poly.type
_entity_poly.pdbx_seq_one_letter_code
_entity_poly.pdbx_strand_id
1 'polypeptide(L)'
;GGVRPEPLLVLKVVDPSGVVIEENSVKRTRVLDEGTAYIVTSLLRSVFAPQGTAAGLETFLGNRPVAGKTGTTDGQREAWFVGYTRDLACSVYVGWDNREKALPGTGAAVAGPIWAAFMGDAHRGLPVRDWDIPQNVTWAAVCSETGLLAGPTCYPRHYEVFRKDAMPPVDMTNHFTVPGWLRSILLPDLFRGWALPGNREDLEETEEGRGKAPYVYPVEAPVPGP
;
A
#
# COMPACT_ATOMS: atom_id res chain seq x y z
N GLY A 1 9.89 6.43 9.57
CA GLY A 1 9.84 7.91 9.53
C GLY A 1 11.09 8.57 8.95
N GLY A 2 11.59 8.12 7.80
CA GLY A 2 12.57 8.87 7.00
C GLY A 2 14.01 8.97 7.53
N VAL A 3 14.36 8.18 8.55
CA VAL A 3 15.72 8.12 9.11
C VAL A 3 16.42 6.87 8.58
N ARG A 4 17.55 7.06 7.89
CA ARG A 4 18.39 5.98 7.38
C ARG A 4 19.49 5.66 8.41
N PRO A 5 19.51 4.45 8.99
CA PRO A 5 20.68 3.99 9.73
C PRO A 5 21.80 3.56 8.76
N GLU A 6 23.05 3.82 9.12
CA GLU A 6 24.18 3.17 8.46
C GLU A 6 24.24 1.69 8.89
N PRO A 7 24.26 0.73 7.94
CA PRO A 7 24.36 -0.68 8.28
C PRO A 7 25.63 -0.97 9.07
N LEU A 8 25.48 -1.73 10.17
CA LEU A 8 26.58 -2.10 11.05
C LEU A 8 26.53 -3.61 11.30
N LEU A 9 27.62 -4.30 11.00
CA LEU A 9 27.76 -5.75 11.19
C LEU A 9 28.42 -6.11 12.53
N VAL A 10 29.39 -5.29 12.97
CA VAL A 10 30.17 -5.54 14.18
C VAL A 10 29.91 -4.43 15.19
N LEU A 11 29.28 -4.77 16.32
CA LEU A 11 29.03 -3.80 17.40
C LEU A 11 30.28 -3.51 18.23
N LYS A 12 31.05 -4.55 18.55
CA LYS A 12 32.16 -4.46 19.50
C LYS A 12 33.16 -5.58 19.28
N VAL A 13 34.45 -5.26 19.36
CA VAL A 13 35.56 -6.20 19.37
C VAL A 13 36.27 -6.06 20.72
N VAL A 14 36.39 -7.17 21.44
CA VAL A 14 37.07 -7.25 22.74
C VAL A 14 38.18 -8.28 22.67
N ASP A 15 39.28 -8.01 23.37
CA ASP A 15 40.37 -8.96 23.53
C ASP A 15 40.06 -9.99 24.65
N PRO A 16 40.89 -11.05 24.80
CA PRO A 16 40.67 -12.07 25.83
C PRO A 16 40.75 -11.55 27.28
N SER A 17 41.37 -10.41 27.51
CA SER A 17 41.44 -9.76 28.82
C SER A 17 40.22 -8.86 29.10
N GLY A 18 39.32 -8.72 28.13
CA GLY A 18 38.13 -7.88 28.21
C GLY A 18 38.35 -6.43 27.79
N VAL A 19 39.52 -6.08 27.24
CA VAL A 19 39.81 -4.74 26.75
C VAL A 19 39.09 -4.53 25.41
N VAL A 20 38.39 -3.41 25.30
CA VAL A 20 37.68 -3.01 24.08
C VAL A 20 38.69 -2.51 23.06
N ILE A 21 38.79 -3.23 21.93
CA ILE A 21 39.63 -2.85 20.78
C ILE A 21 38.85 -1.89 19.88
N GLU A 22 37.57 -2.20 19.65
CA GLU A 22 36.69 -1.45 18.76
C GLU A 22 35.28 -1.46 19.32
N GLU A 23 34.59 -0.33 19.25
CA GLU A 23 33.18 -0.21 19.61
C GLU A 23 32.49 0.74 18.63
N ASN A 24 31.47 0.22 17.96
CA ASN A 24 30.74 0.91 16.91
C ASN A 24 29.35 1.29 17.37
N SER A 25 28.87 2.44 16.89
CA SER A 25 27.51 2.91 17.13
C SER A 25 26.81 3.21 15.82
N VAL A 26 25.50 2.94 15.78
CA VAL A 26 24.70 3.15 14.57
C VAL A 26 24.53 4.65 14.32
N LYS A 27 25.17 5.16 13.28
CA LYS A 27 24.95 6.52 12.76
C LYS A 27 23.61 6.58 12.03
N ARG A 28 22.86 7.66 12.25
CA ARG A 28 21.51 7.85 11.72
C ARG A 28 21.41 9.21 11.05
N THR A 29 20.92 9.23 9.82
CA THR A 29 20.74 10.45 9.06
C THR A 29 19.30 10.54 8.57
N ARG A 30 18.65 11.68 8.78
CA ARG A 30 17.33 11.94 8.19
C ARG A 30 17.52 12.19 6.68
N VAL A 31 16.87 11.36 5.87
CA VAL A 31 16.93 11.43 4.40
C VAL A 31 15.59 11.78 3.78
N LEU A 32 14.49 11.59 4.53
CA LEU A 32 13.14 12.00 4.17
C LEU A 32 12.49 12.70 5.36
N ASP A 33 11.58 13.63 5.08
CA ASP A 33 10.66 14.11 6.12
C ASP A 33 9.75 12.97 6.57
N GLU A 34 9.28 13.06 7.81
CA GLU A 34 8.47 12.00 8.42
C GLU A 34 7.13 11.80 7.71
N GLY A 35 6.50 12.87 7.23
CA GLY A 35 5.22 12.82 6.52
C GLY A 35 5.35 12.14 5.17
N THR A 36 6.35 12.51 4.36
CA THR A 36 6.65 11.82 3.09
C THR A 36 6.96 10.35 3.33
N ALA A 37 7.76 10.02 4.35
CA ALA A 37 8.04 8.63 4.68
C ALA A 37 6.77 7.86 5.07
N TYR A 38 5.86 8.47 5.83
CA TYR A 38 4.58 7.86 6.20
C TYR A 38 3.66 7.66 4.99
N ILE A 39 3.58 8.62 4.07
CA ILE A 39 2.81 8.49 2.82
C ILE A 39 3.34 7.31 2.00
N VAL A 40 4.67 7.19 1.83
CA VAL A 40 5.27 6.05 1.14
C VAL A 40 4.92 4.73 1.83
N THR A 41 4.98 4.68 3.17
CA THR A 41 4.53 3.50 3.93
C THR A 41 3.06 3.20 3.68
N SER A 42 2.18 4.20 3.67
CA SER A 42 0.75 4.02 3.37
C SER A 42 0.52 3.43 1.98
N LEU A 43 1.22 3.93 0.95
CA LEU A 43 1.16 3.38 -0.40
C LEU A 43 1.65 1.91 -0.45
N LEU A 44 2.72 1.60 0.27
CA LEU A 44 3.29 0.26 0.33
C LEU A 44 2.47 -0.72 1.20
N ARG A 45 1.59 -0.23 2.07
CA ARG A 45 0.58 -1.07 2.75
C ARG A 45 -0.47 -1.57 1.75
N SER A 46 -0.85 -0.75 0.76
CA SER A 46 -1.84 -1.13 -0.27
C SER A 46 -1.42 -2.33 -1.12
N VAL A 47 -0.13 -2.69 -1.13
CA VAL A 47 0.36 -3.91 -1.80
C VAL A 47 -0.21 -5.19 -1.16
N PHE A 48 -0.63 -5.14 0.10
CA PHE A 48 -1.27 -6.25 0.83
C PHE A 48 -2.80 -6.15 0.88
N ALA A 49 -3.39 -5.08 0.35
CA ALA A 49 -4.85 -4.97 0.25
C ALA A 49 -5.43 -6.09 -0.65
N PRO A 50 -6.73 -6.40 -0.59
CA PRO A 50 -7.33 -7.47 -1.40
C PRO A 50 -7.02 -7.43 -2.91
N GLN A 51 -6.81 -6.24 -3.46
CA GLN A 51 -6.45 -5.99 -4.86
C GLN A 51 -4.94 -5.74 -5.09
N GLY A 52 -4.13 -5.84 -4.03
CA GLY A 52 -2.69 -5.63 -4.07
C GLY A 52 -1.93 -6.87 -4.56
N THR A 53 -0.71 -6.68 -5.05
CA THR A 53 0.08 -7.77 -5.64
C THR A 53 0.55 -8.81 -4.62
N ALA A 54 0.43 -8.53 -3.32
CA ALA A 54 0.85 -9.39 -2.22
C ALA A 54 -0.31 -9.72 -1.26
N ALA A 55 -1.56 -9.59 -1.74
CA ALA A 55 -2.77 -9.82 -0.95
C ALA A 55 -2.71 -11.17 -0.20
N GLY A 56 -2.99 -11.14 1.10
CA GLY A 56 -3.05 -12.32 1.95
C GLY A 56 -1.72 -12.76 2.55
N LEU A 57 -0.57 -12.23 2.12
CA LEU A 57 0.72 -12.57 2.75
C LEU A 57 0.81 -12.09 4.21
N GLU A 58 0.08 -11.03 4.56
CA GLU A 58 -0.01 -10.50 5.93
C GLU A 58 -0.63 -11.49 6.93
N THR A 59 -1.41 -12.47 6.44
CA THR A 59 -2.04 -13.49 7.29
C THR A 59 -1.01 -14.37 8.00
N PHE A 60 0.14 -14.63 7.37
CA PHE A 60 1.27 -15.36 7.97
C PHE A 60 1.91 -14.63 9.14
N LEU A 61 1.67 -13.32 9.27
CA LEU A 61 2.18 -12.49 10.36
C LEU A 61 1.10 -12.15 11.39
N GLY A 62 -0.05 -12.84 11.36
CA GLY A 62 -1.19 -12.58 12.24
C GLY A 62 -1.92 -11.28 11.92
N ASN A 63 -1.96 -10.88 10.63
CA ASN A 63 -2.59 -9.65 10.15
C ASN A 63 -2.01 -8.36 10.77
N ARG A 64 -0.75 -8.38 11.21
CA ARG A 64 -0.07 -7.17 11.69
C ARG A 64 0.16 -6.17 10.55
N PRO A 65 0.27 -4.87 10.85
CA PRO A 65 0.61 -3.86 9.84
C PRO A 65 1.94 -4.17 9.14
N VAL A 66 1.89 -4.28 7.81
CA VAL A 66 3.04 -4.55 6.94
C VAL A 66 3.01 -3.63 5.72
N ALA A 67 4.19 -3.27 5.22
CA ALA A 67 4.37 -2.50 4.01
C ALA A 67 5.46 -3.16 3.16
N GLY A 68 5.35 -3.10 1.83
CA GLY A 68 6.29 -3.81 0.98
C GLY A 68 6.04 -3.63 -0.50
N LYS A 69 6.95 -4.17 -1.30
CA LYS A 69 6.91 -4.09 -2.75
C LYS A 69 7.41 -5.38 -3.38
N THR A 70 6.73 -5.80 -4.42
CA THR A 70 7.13 -6.88 -5.32
C THR A 70 8.05 -6.36 -6.42
N GLY A 71 9.05 -7.17 -6.79
CA GLY A 71 9.88 -6.95 -7.97
C GLY A 71 10.01 -8.23 -8.77
N THR A 72 9.94 -8.13 -10.09
CA THR A 72 10.17 -9.26 -11.01
C THR A 72 10.96 -8.69 -12.18
N THR A 73 12.09 -9.29 -12.55
CA THR A 73 12.83 -8.86 -13.73
C THR A 73 12.25 -9.44 -15.02
N ASP A 74 12.64 -8.87 -16.15
CA ASP A 74 12.19 -9.32 -17.47
C ASP A 74 12.53 -10.80 -17.70
N GLY A 75 11.60 -11.52 -18.32
CA GLY A 75 11.70 -12.97 -18.51
C GLY A 75 11.69 -13.76 -17.20
N GLN A 76 11.24 -13.16 -16.09
CA GLN A 76 11.13 -13.79 -14.77
C GLN A 76 12.45 -14.37 -14.25
N ARG A 77 13.60 -13.77 -14.61
CA ARG A 77 14.92 -14.29 -14.20
C ARG A 77 15.17 -14.14 -12.70
N GLU A 78 14.56 -13.14 -12.09
CA GLU A 78 14.73 -12.78 -10.69
C GLU A 78 13.39 -12.39 -10.09
N ALA A 79 13.19 -12.79 -8.84
CA ALA A 79 12.02 -12.50 -8.02
C ALA A 79 12.49 -11.80 -6.74
N TRP A 80 11.94 -10.62 -6.48
CA TRP A 80 12.22 -9.82 -5.30
C TRP A 80 10.94 -9.60 -4.49
N PHE A 81 11.08 -9.67 -3.18
CA PHE A 81 10.10 -9.15 -2.26
C PHE A 81 10.79 -8.38 -1.16
N VAL A 82 10.51 -7.09 -1.06
CA VAL A 82 11.05 -6.22 -0.01
C VAL A 82 9.90 -5.74 0.84
N GLY A 83 9.89 -6.10 2.11
CA GLY A 83 8.81 -5.76 3.03
C GLY A 83 9.31 -5.50 4.43
N TYR A 84 8.54 -4.73 5.19
CA TYR A 84 8.90 -4.29 6.53
C TYR A 84 7.67 -4.08 7.41
N THR A 85 7.87 -4.27 8.71
CA THR A 85 7.00 -3.79 9.79
C THR A 85 7.60 -2.50 10.37
N ARG A 86 7.02 -1.97 11.45
CA ARG A 86 7.66 -0.90 12.25
C ARG A 86 9.06 -1.29 12.73
N ASP A 87 9.30 -2.59 12.93
CA ASP A 87 10.41 -3.08 13.76
C ASP A 87 11.49 -3.80 12.97
N LEU A 88 11.13 -4.38 11.83
CA LEU A 88 12.03 -5.19 11.03
C LEU A 88 11.79 -4.96 9.54
N ALA A 89 12.87 -4.77 8.78
CA ALA A 89 12.86 -4.77 7.33
C ALA A 89 13.56 -6.04 6.82
N CYS A 90 12.97 -6.67 5.81
CA CYS A 90 13.49 -7.88 5.18
C CYS A 90 13.38 -7.77 3.66
N SER A 91 14.43 -8.19 2.96
CA SER A 91 14.48 -8.30 1.51
C SER A 91 14.77 -9.75 1.16
N VAL A 92 13.96 -10.33 0.29
CA VAL A 92 14.16 -11.67 -0.25
C VAL A 92 14.42 -11.56 -1.75
N TYR A 93 15.52 -12.16 -2.17
CA TYR A 93 15.89 -12.37 -3.57
C TYR A 93 15.85 -13.86 -3.88
N VAL A 94 15.28 -14.20 -5.03
CA VAL A 94 15.37 -15.54 -5.62
C VAL A 94 15.79 -15.39 -7.07
N GLY A 95 16.78 -16.18 -7.49
CA GLY A 95 17.32 -16.20 -8.84
C GLY A 95 18.28 -17.36 -9.02
N TRP A 96 18.56 -17.72 -10.27
CA TRP A 96 19.61 -18.67 -10.60
C TRP A 96 20.95 -17.96 -10.69
N ASP A 97 22.02 -18.57 -10.19
CA ASP A 97 23.37 -17.98 -10.20
C ASP A 97 23.80 -17.54 -11.61
N ASN A 98 23.47 -18.34 -12.64
CA ASN A 98 23.80 -18.04 -14.03
C ASN A 98 22.74 -17.20 -14.77
N ARG A 99 21.56 -16.95 -14.17
CA ARG A 99 20.45 -16.14 -14.72
C ARG A 99 19.94 -16.54 -16.10
N GLU A 100 20.18 -17.78 -16.53
CA GLU A 100 19.79 -18.27 -17.85
C GLU A 100 18.36 -18.79 -17.89
N LYS A 101 17.83 -19.22 -16.74
CA LYS A 101 16.50 -19.82 -16.62
C LYS A 101 15.52 -18.84 -16.00
N ALA A 102 14.28 -18.89 -16.48
CA ALA A 102 13.16 -18.23 -15.82
C ALA A 102 12.82 -18.94 -14.49
N LEU A 103 12.30 -18.16 -13.55
CA LEU A 103 11.66 -18.65 -12.33
C LEU A 103 10.22 -19.06 -12.62
N PRO A 104 9.63 -19.95 -11.81
CA PRO A 104 8.25 -20.43 -12.02
C PRO A 104 7.17 -19.39 -11.67
N GLY A 105 7.53 -18.16 -11.31
CA GLY A 105 6.58 -17.16 -10.85
C GLY A 105 7.19 -15.77 -10.67
N THR A 106 6.37 -14.84 -10.21
CA THR A 106 6.74 -13.44 -9.94
C THR A 106 7.37 -13.28 -8.55
N GLY A 107 7.86 -12.07 -8.24
CA GLY A 107 8.27 -11.67 -6.89
C GLY A 107 7.27 -12.05 -5.81
N ALA A 108 5.98 -11.84 -6.06
CA ALA A 108 4.91 -12.17 -5.11
C ALA A 108 4.74 -13.67 -4.90
N ALA A 109 4.87 -14.47 -5.96
CA ALA A 109 4.63 -15.91 -5.91
C ALA A 109 5.84 -16.72 -5.41
N VAL A 110 7.06 -16.21 -5.62
CA VAL A 110 8.30 -16.93 -5.32
C VAL A 110 9.00 -16.36 -4.08
N ALA A 111 9.32 -15.08 -4.07
CA ALA A 111 10.01 -14.43 -2.95
C ALA A 111 9.06 -14.06 -1.80
N GLY A 112 7.80 -13.74 -2.12
CA GLY A 112 6.76 -13.35 -1.16
C GLY A 112 6.50 -14.38 -0.05
N PRO A 113 6.27 -15.68 -0.35
CA PRO A 113 6.01 -16.68 0.68
C PRO A 113 7.22 -16.92 1.59
N ILE A 114 8.45 -16.85 1.05
CA ILE A 114 9.68 -16.94 1.84
C ILE A 114 9.78 -15.77 2.81
N TRP A 115 9.53 -14.55 2.31
CA TRP A 115 9.48 -13.35 3.15
C TRP A 115 8.41 -13.47 4.24
N ALA A 116 7.21 -13.92 3.90
CA ALA A 116 6.09 -14.04 4.82
C ALA A 116 6.36 -15.06 5.93
N ALA A 117 6.93 -16.22 5.59
CA ALA A 117 7.34 -17.24 6.55
C ALA A 117 8.41 -16.71 7.52
N PHE A 118 9.49 -16.14 6.98
CA PHE A 118 10.56 -15.56 7.80
C PHE A 118 10.05 -14.47 8.74
N MET A 119 9.25 -13.54 8.21
CA MET A 119 8.72 -12.43 9.00
C MET A 119 7.70 -12.91 10.04
N GLY A 120 6.91 -13.93 9.75
CA GLY A 120 6.00 -14.56 10.71
C GLY A 120 6.76 -15.16 11.89
N ASP A 121 7.84 -15.90 11.62
CA ASP A 121 8.71 -16.46 12.65
C ASP A 121 9.45 -15.38 13.46
N ALA A 122 10.05 -14.41 12.77
CA ALA A 122 10.80 -13.33 13.40
C ALA A 122 9.95 -12.44 14.34
N HIS A 123 8.62 -12.43 14.13
CA HIS A 123 7.70 -11.65 14.94
C HIS A 123 6.92 -12.45 15.98
N ARG A 124 7.21 -13.75 16.14
CA ARG A 124 6.53 -14.61 17.11
C ARG A 124 6.76 -14.09 18.53
N GLY A 125 5.67 -13.86 19.26
CA GLY A 125 5.70 -13.33 20.63
C GLY A 125 6.02 -11.84 20.76
N LEU A 126 6.25 -11.12 19.65
CA LEU A 126 6.44 -9.67 19.67
C LEU A 126 5.10 -8.93 19.61
N PRO A 127 4.95 -7.80 20.32
CA PRO A 127 3.75 -6.99 20.25
C PRO A 127 3.49 -6.48 18.84
N VAL A 128 2.21 -6.43 18.45
CA VAL A 128 1.78 -5.82 17.19
C VAL A 128 1.83 -4.30 17.34
N ARG A 129 2.55 -3.62 16.44
CA ARG A 129 2.68 -2.17 16.42
C ARG A 129 2.40 -1.64 15.02
N ASP A 130 1.65 -0.54 14.94
CA ASP A 130 1.52 0.26 13.72
C ASP A 130 2.52 1.44 13.74
N TRP A 131 2.71 2.08 12.59
CA TRP A 131 3.53 3.28 12.45
C TRP A 131 2.84 4.50 13.08
N ASP A 132 3.62 5.32 13.76
CA ASP A 132 3.12 6.58 14.32
C ASP A 132 2.76 7.55 13.19
N ILE A 133 1.59 8.18 13.26
CA ILE A 133 1.11 9.15 12.27
C ILE A 133 1.81 10.51 12.53
N PRO A 134 2.59 11.05 11.58
CA PRO A 134 3.25 12.34 11.73
C PRO A 134 2.26 13.51 11.84
N GLN A 135 2.66 14.58 12.53
CA GLN A 135 1.79 15.76 12.70
C GLN A 135 1.57 16.54 11.40
N ASN A 136 2.45 16.40 10.42
CA ASN A 136 2.40 17.11 9.15
C ASN A 136 1.59 16.39 8.05
N VAL A 137 0.95 15.27 8.36
CA VAL A 137 0.04 14.56 7.43
C VAL A 137 -1.41 14.60 7.91
N THR A 138 -2.34 14.41 6.97
CA THR A 138 -3.77 14.29 7.25
C THR A 138 -4.40 13.28 6.30
N TRP A 139 -5.43 12.59 6.78
CA TRP A 139 -6.30 11.78 5.91
C TRP A 139 -7.34 12.69 5.27
N ALA A 140 -7.63 12.44 4.00
CA ALA A 140 -8.69 13.13 3.28
C ALA A 140 -9.44 12.18 2.35
N ALA A 141 -10.72 12.46 2.14
CA ALA A 141 -11.52 11.74 1.16
C ALA A 141 -11.12 12.21 -0.25
N VAL A 142 -10.90 11.26 -1.13
CA VAL A 142 -10.51 11.43 -2.53
C VAL A 142 -11.62 10.89 -3.41
N CYS A 143 -11.97 11.64 -4.45
CA CYS A 143 -12.90 11.16 -5.46
C CYS A 143 -12.23 10.06 -6.29
N SER A 144 -12.89 8.90 -6.40
CA SER A 144 -12.36 7.76 -7.16
C SER A 144 -12.28 8.00 -8.67
N GLU A 145 -12.94 9.03 -9.20
CA GLU A 145 -12.91 9.38 -10.62
C GLU A 145 -11.82 10.40 -10.95
N THR A 146 -11.68 11.46 -10.15
CA THR A 146 -10.80 12.60 -10.45
C THR A 146 -9.47 12.58 -9.71
N GLY A 147 -9.36 11.84 -8.61
CA GLY A 147 -8.18 11.87 -7.74
C GLY A 147 -8.03 13.17 -6.93
N LEU A 148 -9.01 14.09 -7.01
CA LEU A 148 -9.08 15.31 -6.22
C LEU A 148 -9.77 15.07 -4.88
N LEU A 149 -9.72 16.04 -3.96
CA LEU A 149 -10.45 15.90 -2.69
C LEU A 149 -11.95 15.80 -2.96
N ALA A 150 -12.60 14.78 -2.43
CA ALA A 150 -13.99 14.48 -2.71
C ALA A 150 -14.90 15.66 -2.30
N GLY A 151 -15.59 16.24 -3.28
CA GLY A 151 -16.71 17.14 -3.06
C GLY A 151 -17.95 16.41 -2.51
N PRO A 152 -19.02 17.15 -2.15
CA PRO A 152 -20.23 16.57 -1.54
C PRO A 152 -20.93 15.51 -2.40
N THR A 153 -20.74 15.57 -3.72
CA THR A 153 -21.42 14.71 -4.70
C THR A 153 -20.54 13.57 -5.20
N CYS A 154 -19.30 13.46 -4.74
CA CYS A 154 -18.37 12.42 -5.19
C CYS A 154 -18.72 11.07 -4.54
N TYR A 155 -19.28 10.15 -5.32
CA TYR A 155 -19.50 8.76 -4.93
C TYR A 155 -19.20 7.82 -6.12
N PRO A 156 -18.33 6.80 -5.96
CA PRO A 156 -17.63 6.41 -4.74
C PRO A 156 -16.42 7.32 -4.39
N ARG A 157 -16.04 7.30 -3.10
CA ARG A 157 -14.85 7.99 -2.57
C ARG A 157 -14.02 7.04 -1.72
N HIS A 158 -12.71 7.25 -1.67
CA HIS A 158 -11.78 6.50 -0.83
C HIS A 158 -10.92 7.46 0.01
N TYR A 159 -10.21 6.98 1.02
CA TYR A 159 -9.38 7.82 1.88
C TYR A 159 -7.90 7.60 1.56
N GLU A 160 -7.18 8.69 1.39
CA GLU A 160 -5.73 8.68 1.24
C GLU A 160 -5.08 9.65 2.24
N VAL A 161 -3.78 9.46 2.47
CA VAL A 161 -2.98 10.33 3.32
C VAL A 161 -2.21 11.33 2.47
N PHE A 162 -2.27 12.60 2.89
CA PHE A 162 -1.61 13.71 2.22
C PHE A 162 -0.76 14.49 3.22
N ARG A 163 0.22 15.24 2.71
CA ARG A 163 0.85 16.28 3.51
C ARG A 163 -0.13 17.45 3.65
N LYS A 164 -0.21 18.04 4.84
CA LYS A 164 -1.08 19.20 5.12
C LYS A 164 -0.77 20.41 4.24
N ASP A 165 0.48 20.57 3.83
CA ASP A 165 0.95 21.67 2.99
C ASP A 165 0.89 21.38 1.49
N ALA A 166 0.48 20.18 1.08
CA ALA A 166 0.40 19.76 -0.32
C ALA A 166 -0.93 19.04 -0.62
N MET A 167 -2.02 19.56 -0.05
CA MET A 167 -3.36 19.04 -0.30
C MET A 167 -3.81 19.35 -1.73
N PRO A 168 -4.40 18.39 -2.47
CA PRO A 168 -5.02 18.68 -3.75
C PRO A 168 -6.24 19.60 -3.58
N PRO A 169 -6.67 20.30 -4.64
CA PRO A 169 -7.90 21.08 -4.59
C PRO A 169 -9.13 20.16 -4.40
N VAL A 170 -10.22 20.76 -3.96
CA VAL A 170 -11.52 20.09 -3.87
C VAL A 170 -12.09 19.88 -5.27
N ASP A 171 -12.63 18.69 -5.50
CA ASP A 171 -13.36 18.36 -6.69
C ASP A 171 -14.65 19.18 -6.78
N MET A 172 -14.74 20.00 -7.81
CA MET A 172 -15.89 20.85 -8.10
C MET A 172 -16.77 20.27 -9.21
N THR A 173 -16.42 19.11 -9.78
CA THR A 173 -17.28 18.45 -10.77
C THR A 173 -18.47 17.81 -10.07
N ASN A 174 -19.64 18.02 -10.65
CA ASN A 174 -20.87 17.50 -10.09
C ASN A 174 -21.05 16.04 -10.52
N HIS A 175 -20.57 15.09 -9.73
CA HIS A 175 -20.76 13.64 -9.94
C HIS A 175 -22.16 13.16 -9.54
N PHE A 176 -23.18 13.96 -9.82
CA PHE A 176 -24.57 13.62 -9.52
C PHE A 176 -25.00 12.40 -10.34
N THR A 177 -24.65 11.23 -9.84
CA THR A 177 -25.10 9.95 -10.35
C THR A 177 -26.48 9.74 -9.75
N VAL A 178 -27.50 10.10 -10.52
CA VAL A 178 -28.86 9.64 -10.25
C VAL A 178 -28.76 8.10 -10.19
N PRO A 179 -29.10 7.44 -9.06
CA PRO A 179 -29.05 5.99 -8.97
C PRO A 179 -29.76 5.36 -10.16
N GLY A 180 -29.26 4.26 -10.71
CA GLY A 180 -29.81 3.67 -11.94
C GLY A 180 -31.34 3.43 -11.90
N TRP A 181 -31.86 3.10 -10.71
CA TRP A 181 -33.29 2.94 -10.45
C TRP A 181 -34.08 4.26 -10.36
N LEU A 182 -33.41 5.37 -10.03
CA LEU A 182 -34.01 6.70 -9.95
C LEU A 182 -33.99 7.40 -11.33
N ARG A 183 -33.05 7.03 -12.22
CA ARG A 183 -33.03 7.47 -13.63
C ARG A 183 -34.28 7.02 -14.38
N SER A 184 -34.75 5.80 -14.12
CA SER A 184 -35.96 5.23 -14.74
C SER A 184 -37.26 5.81 -14.18
N ILE A 185 -37.24 6.49 -13.03
CA ILE A 185 -38.44 7.04 -12.38
C ILE A 185 -38.56 8.56 -12.58
N LEU A 186 -37.47 9.32 -12.48
CA LEU A 186 -37.52 10.79 -12.46
C LEU A 186 -37.39 11.47 -13.83
N LEU A 187 -36.86 10.80 -14.85
CA LEU A 187 -36.59 11.41 -16.17
C LEU A 187 -36.96 10.48 -17.35
N PRO A 188 -38.22 9.99 -17.48
CA PRO A 188 -38.57 9.11 -18.61
C PRO A 188 -38.44 9.79 -19.98
N ASP A 189 -38.67 11.12 -20.04
CA ASP A 189 -38.80 11.86 -21.30
C ASP A 189 -37.72 12.93 -21.53
N LEU A 190 -36.85 13.22 -20.54
CA LEU A 190 -35.89 14.33 -20.65
C LEU A 190 -34.65 14.01 -21.52
N PHE A 191 -34.46 12.76 -21.94
CA PHE A 191 -33.31 12.33 -22.76
C PHE A 191 -33.68 11.54 -24.03
N ARG A 192 -34.95 11.54 -24.46
CA ARG A 192 -35.36 10.92 -25.75
C ARG A 192 -34.72 11.57 -27.00
N GLY A 193 -33.98 12.67 -26.86
CA GLY A 193 -33.39 13.41 -27.97
C GLY A 193 -31.87 13.53 -28.01
N TRP A 194 -31.13 13.07 -26.99
CA TRP A 194 -29.66 13.18 -26.96
C TRP A 194 -29.00 11.81 -27.12
N ALA A 195 -29.11 11.27 -28.33
CA ALA A 195 -28.11 10.32 -28.82
C ALA A 195 -26.87 11.13 -29.21
N LEU A 196 -25.83 11.13 -28.36
CA LEU A 196 -24.49 11.43 -28.84
C LEU A 196 -24.06 10.28 -29.77
N PRO A 197 -23.66 10.54 -31.02
CA PRO A 197 -23.15 9.50 -31.89
C PRO A 197 -21.70 9.19 -31.49
N GLY A 198 -21.40 7.91 -31.27
CA GLY A 198 -20.03 7.40 -31.22
C GLY A 198 -19.62 6.76 -29.89
N ASN A 199 -20.10 5.55 -29.64
CA ASN A 199 -19.28 4.35 -29.38
C ASN A 199 -20.22 3.23 -28.92
N ARG A 200 -20.80 2.54 -29.91
CA ARG A 200 -21.23 1.15 -29.76
C ARG A 200 -20.08 0.31 -30.28
N GLU A 201 -19.55 -0.53 -29.41
CA GLU A 201 -18.79 -1.77 -29.59
C GLU A 201 -17.92 -1.89 -28.32
N ASP A 202 -18.03 -2.82 -27.38
CA ASP A 202 -18.82 -4.02 -27.16
C ASP A 202 -18.78 -4.26 -25.65
N LEU A 203 -19.92 -4.50 -25.00
CA LEU A 203 -19.94 -5.17 -23.70
C LEU A 203 -21.12 -6.14 -23.73
N GLU A 204 -20.84 -7.35 -24.22
CA GLU A 204 -21.61 -8.53 -23.88
C GLU A 204 -21.57 -8.70 -22.36
N GLU A 205 -22.74 -8.60 -21.74
CA GLU A 205 -22.97 -9.04 -20.36
C GLU A 205 -22.62 -10.52 -20.26
N THR A 206 -21.57 -10.83 -19.50
CA THR A 206 -21.39 -12.17 -18.92
C THR A 206 -21.83 -12.11 -17.46
N GLU A 207 -22.85 -12.90 -17.17
CA GLU A 207 -23.65 -12.95 -15.94
C GLU A 207 -22.95 -13.64 -14.75
N GLU A 208 -21.61 -13.65 -14.69
CA GLU A 208 -20.86 -14.33 -13.62
C GLU A 208 -19.97 -13.35 -12.86
N GLY A 209 -20.54 -12.69 -11.86
CA GLY A 209 -19.77 -11.79 -11.01
C GLY A 209 -20.57 -11.10 -9.93
N ARG A 210 -21.16 -11.85 -8.99
CA ARG A 210 -21.47 -11.29 -7.66
C ARG A 210 -20.15 -11.00 -6.93
N GLY A 211 -19.44 -9.98 -7.39
CA GLY A 211 -18.26 -9.43 -6.75
C GLY A 211 -18.69 -8.65 -5.51
N LYS A 212 -18.28 -9.14 -4.35
CA LYS A 212 -18.43 -8.47 -3.06
C LYS A 212 -17.93 -7.03 -3.17
N ALA A 213 -18.67 -6.10 -2.54
CA ALA A 213 -18.24 -4.71 -2.38
C ALA A 213 -16.78 -4.64 -1.91
N PRO A 214 -15.97 -3.68 -2.40
CA PRO A 214 -14.61 -3.53 -1.93
C PRO A 214 -14.62 -3.35 -0.41
N TYR A 215 -13.87 -4.20 0.28
CA TYR A 215 -13.74 -4.15 1.73
C TYR A 215 -12.98 -2.88 2.07
N VAL A 216 -13.71 -1.87 2.52
CA VAL A 216 -13.15 -0.62 3.05
C VAL A 216 -12.49 -0.98 4.37
N TYR A 217 -11.20 -0.72 4.52
CA TYR A 217 -10.56 -0.75 5.83
C TYR A 217 -11.36 0.16 6.77
N PRO A 218 -11.92 -0.34 7.89
CA PRO A 218 -12.52 0.52 8.88
C PRO A 218 -11.37 1.19 9.63
N VAL A 219 -10.84 2.27 9.06
CA VAL A 219 -10.10 3.23 9.86
C VAL A 219 -11.18 4.16 10.39
N GLU A 220 -11.66 3.87 11.59
CA GLU A 220 -12.37 4.89 12.36
C GLU A 220 -11.43 6.09 12.45
N ALA A 221 -11.74 7.15 11.69
CA ALA A 221 -11.03 8.39 11.80
C ALA A 221 -11.15 8.84 13.27
N PRO A 222 -10.05 9.19 13.96
CA PRO A 222 -10.17 9.74 15.30
C PRO A 222 -11.00 11.01 15.20
N VAL A 223 -12.20 10.95 15.79
CA VAL A 223 -13.07 12.10 15.95
C VAL A 223 -12.29 13.10 16.83
N PRO A 224 -12.01 14.32 16.36
CA PRO A 224 -11.42 15.32 17.24
C PRO A 224 -12.46 15.62 18.34
N GLY A 225 -12.11 15.28 19.58
CA GLY A 225 -12.89 15.66 20.75
C GLY A 225 -12.90 17.19 20.97
N PRO A 226 -13.81 17.70 21.81
CA PRO A 226 -13.99 19.13 22.07
C PRO A 226 -12.76 19.80 22.69
#